data_AF-A0A953XJT2-F1
#
_entry.id   AF-A0A953XJT2-F1
#
_cell.length_a   1.000
_cell.length_b   1.000
_cell.length_c   1.000
_cell.angle_alpha   90.00
_cell.angle_beta   90.00
_cell.angle_gamma   90.00
#
_symmetry.space_group_name_H-M   'P 1'
#
loop_
_entity.id
_entity.type
_entity.pdbx_description
1 polymer ?
#
loop_
_entity_poly.entity_id
_entity_poly.type
_entity_poly.pdbx_seq_one_letter_code
_entity_poly.pdbx_strand_id
1 'polypeptide(L)'
;MTNGLHVMRIVLFFLVCAPLYACCPVDKNDLGTEAPDVSVLANIAGVIERNPPAYWEAELAEAERMEMTDFQRAVRSAVALDQLDRQEAALDLLKAWQGEALKPEQKVRLKQLRMQAAMDLWWRGGSAGYSQAECLRIAREANDGADAALMGKVLDWAERAEKADPERYLPDFFDLRYATDKTVDHDTGELANRGLGGAEEFLLRQIRRHPAWENFDSFYALNLLYVVSGRQNLAYYTRLRCWQLHADGKFSRVPGADAIADIKPLTILRQFRAGVMVPVKVVSDENQQLADAYFKAQQAYAVDWRKARNQYFAQQQAAGIALDDPGFWTGFTPPNTNFPPLKLNTVAPDNPAPKPEPAPSIAPKANTEDAPEEAGKRESSRTVTWITLGILAGVLLLCVLAKSRIGGATESAPEEDDKDEPRDEA
;
A
#
# COMPACT_ATOMS: atom_id res chain seq x y z
N MET A 1 -22.52 -18.24 32.81
CA MET A 1 -21.71 -19.20 32.02
C MET A 1 -21.64 -18.86 30.52
N THR A 2 -21.86 -17.61 30.11
CA THR A 2 -21.89 -17.16 28.70
C THR A 2 -20.57 -16.53 28.22
N ASN A 3 -19.73 -16.05 29.14
CA ASN A 3 -18.48 -15.35 28.77
C ASN A 3 -17.37 -16.28 28.24
N GLY A 4 -17.36 -17.56 28.67
CA GLY A 4 -16.38 -18.54 28.18
C GLY A 4 -16.57 -18.91 26.70
N LEU A 5 -17.82 -18.89 26.22
CA LEU A 5 -18.15 -19.24 24.84
C LEU A 5 -17.71 -18.14 23.85
N HIS A 6 -17.71 -16.87 24.27
CA HIS A 6 -17.26 -15.76 23.43
C HIS A 6 -15.73 -15.70 23.33
N VAL A 7 -15.00 -15.91 24.43
CA VAL A 7 -13.53 -15.95 24.41
C VAL A 7 -13.04 -17.15 23.58
N MET A 8 -13.66 -18.32 23.73
CA MET A 8 -13.33 -19.50 22.93
C MET A 8 -13.62 -19.30 21.44
N ARG A 9 -14.71 -18.60 21.07
CA ARG A 9 -15.01 -18.24 19.67
C ARG A 9 -14.03 -17.24 19.09
N ILE A 10 -13.57 -16.25 19.87
CA ILE A 10 -12.56 -15.28 19.43
C ILE A 10 -11.20 -15.98 19.26
N VAL A 11 -10.79 -16.82 20.21
CA VAL A 11 -9.53 -17.58 20.11
C VAL A 11 -9.58 -18.59 18.96
N LEU A 12 -10.71 -19.27 18.74
CA LEU A 12 -10.90 -20.16 17.59
C LEU A 12 -10.94 -19.37 16.28
N PHE A 13 -11.54 -18.18 16.24
CA PHE A 13 -11.50 -17.30 15.08
C PHE A 13 -10.06 -16.86 14.77
N PHE A 14 -9.26 -16.47 15.78
CA PHE A 14 -7.84 -16.16 15.56
C PHE A 14 -7.02 -17.40 15.16
N LEU A 15 -7.26 -18.58 15.74
CA LEU A 15 -6.53 -19.81 15.39
C LEU A 15 -6.92 -20.39 14.03
N VAL A 16 -8.17 -20.21 13.59
CA VAL A 16 -8.67 -20.69 12.29
C VAL A 16 -8.46 -19.65 11.17
N CYS A 17 -8.47 -18.35 11.49
CA CYS A 17 -8.22 -17.29 10.52
C CYS A 17 -6.75 -16.84 10.44
N ALA A 18 -5.91 -17.01 11.46
CA ALA A 18 -4.48 -16.70 11.36
C ALA A 18 -3.74 -17.50 10.26
N PRO A 19 -4.02 -18.79 10.00
CA PRO A 19 -3.45 -19.49 8.85
C PRO A 19 -4.00 -19.00 7.50
N LEU A 20 -5.18 -18.36 7.47
CA LEU A 20 -5.71 -17.76 6.23
C LEU A 20 -4.99 -16.46 5.84
N TYR A 21 -4.33 -15.79 6.79
CA TYR A 21 -3.39 -14.69 6.51
C TYR A 21 -1.99 -15.20 6.09
N ALA A 22 -1.70 -16.50 6.22
CA ALA A 22 -0.36 -17.06 6.02
C ALA A 22 -0.13 -17.71 4.63
N CYS A 23 -1.11 -17.71 3.73
CA CYS A 23 -1.04 -18.45 2.46
C CYS A 23 -1.22 -17.60 1.20
N CYS A 24 -0.84 -16.32 1.23
CA CYS A 24 -0.85 -15.48 0.04
C CYS A 24 0.58 -15.29 -0.51
N PRO A 25 0.94 -15.88 -1.66
CA PRO A 25 2.22 -15.60 -2.32
C PRO A 25 2.41 -14.11 -2.66
N VAL A 26 1.31 -13.34 -2.78
CA VAL A 26 1.37 -11.90 -3.04
C VAL A 26 1.57 -11.08 -1.77
N ASP A 27 1.06 -11.51 -0.60
CA ASP A 27 1.39 -10.83 0.68
C ASP A 27 2.81 -11.20 1.15
N LYS A 28 3.29 -12.40 0.79
CA LYS A 28 4.71 -12.77 0.87
C LYS A 28 5.60 -12.01 -0.13
N ASN A 29 5.08 -11.06 -0.91
CA ASN A 29 5.89 -10.17 -1.74
C ASN A 29 5.99 -8.75 -1.20
N ASP A 30 5.23 -8.41 -0.15
CA ASP A 30 5.33 -7.09 0.44
C ASP A 30 6.59 -6.98 1.30
N LEU A 31 7.42 -5.99 0.98
CA LEU A 31 8.59 -5.59 1.78
C LEU A 31 8.21 -5.02 3.14
N GLY A 32 6.96 -4.59 3.31
CA GLY A 32 6.51 -3.91 4.53
C GLY A 32 6.77 -4.67 5.83
N THR A 33 6.87 -6.00 5.77
CA THR A 33 7.19 -6.85 6.92
C THR A 33 8.69 -7.12 7.12
N GLU A 34 9.48 -7.19 6.04
CA GLU A 34 10.93 -7.47 6.11
C GLU A 34 11.77 -6.22 6.34
N ALA A 35 11.29 -5.08 5.84
CA ALA A 35 12.05 -3.83 5.83
C ALA A 35 11.13 -2.65 6.15
N PRO A 36 10.57 -2.57 7.37
CA PRO A 36 9.67 -1.48 7.78
C PRO A 36 10.36 -0.11 7.70
N ASP A 37 11.69 -0.08 7.76
CA ASP A 37 12.51 1.13 7.66
C ASP A 37 12.70 1.62 6.20
N VAL A 38 12.25 0.86 5.20
CA VAL A 38 12.21 1.35 3.81
C VAL A 38 11.18 2.46 3.73
N SER A 39 11.68 3.69 3.70
CA SER A 39 10.82 4.88 3.67
C SER A 39 9.87 4.84 2.46
N VAL A 40 8.66 5.38 2.63
CA VAL A 40 7.69 5.58 1.54
C VAL A 40 8.34 6.30 0.36
N LEU A 41 9.26 7.23 0.65
CA LEU A 41 10.01 7.95 -0.37
C LEU A 41 10.89 7.03 -1.23
N ALA A 42 11.49 6.00 -0.65
CA ALA A 42 12.35 5.10 -1.40
C ALA A 42 11.54 4.36 -2.49
N ASN A 43 10.29 3.98 -2.20
CA ASN A 43 9.33 3.45 -3.19
C ASN A 43 8.89 4.49 -4.23
N ILE A 44 8.87 5.78 -3.87
CA ILE A 44 8.55 6.86 -4.81
C ILE A 44 9.74 7.14 -5.75
N ALA A 45 10.96 7.11 -5.21
CA ALA A 45 12.18 7.45 -5.94
C ALA A 45 12.63 6.32 -6.87
N GLY A 46 12.43 5.05 -6.49
CA GLY A 46 12.81 3.91 -7.30
C GLY A 46 12.17 2.60 -6.86
N VAL A 47 12.44 1.53 -7.61
CA VAL A 47 11.95 0.19 -7.27
C VAL A 47 12.76 -0.38 -6.13
N ILE A 48 12.06 -0.64 -5.04
CA ILE A 48 12.54 -1.52 -3.99
C ILE A 48 11.63 -2.73 -4.05
N GLU A 49 12.16 -3.82 -4.58
CA GLU A 49 11.47 -5.10 -4.72
C GLU A 49 11.99 -6.08 -3.66
N ARG A 50 11.09 -6.92 -3.16
CA ARG A 50 11.46 -8.02 -2.27
C ARG A 50 12.29 -9.06 -3.02
N ASN A 51 11.77 -9.44 -4.18
CA ASN A 51 12.26 -10.55 -4.98
C ASN A 51 12.76 -10.01 -6.34
N PRO A 52 14.04 -10.25 -6.69
CA PRO A 52 14.56 -9.84 -7.99
C PRO A 52 14.01 -10.70 -9.14
N PRO A 53 14.15 -10.29 -10.42
CA PRO A 53 13.72 -11.09 -11.58
C PRO A 53 14.24 -12.53 -11.59
N ALA A 54 15.49 -12.76 -11.16
CA ALA A 54 16.08 -14.10 -11.09
C ALA A 54 15.34 -15.03 -10.10
N TYR A 55 14.72 -14.48 -9.04
CA TYR A 55 13.85 -15.24 -8.14
C TYR A 55 12.62 -15.74 -8.89
N TRP A 56 11.98 -14.89 -9.70
CA TRP A 56 10.77 -15.26 -10.43
C TRP A 56 11.02 -16.30 -11.52
N GLU A 57 12.17 -16.27 -12.19
CA GLU A 57 12.55 -17.35 -13.12
C GLU A 57 12.73 -18.69 -12.40
N ALA A 58 13.36 -18.66 -11.21
CA ALA A 58 13.57 -19.87 -10.42
C ALA A 58 12.24 -20.41 -9.85
N GLU A 59 11.35 -19.53 -9.39
CA GLU A 59 9.99 -19.84 -8.95
C GLU A 59 9.17 -20.51 -10.07
N LEU A 60 9.28 -20.02 -11.31
CA LEU A 60 8.60 -20.61 -12.46
C LEU A 60 9.11 -22.04 -12.74
N ALA A 61 10.43 -22.24 -12.71
CA ALA A 61 11.05 -23.57 -12.89
C ALA A 61 10.70 -24.54 -11.76
N GLU A 62 10.54 -24.05 -10.53
CA GLU A 62 10.17 -24.85 -9.36
C GLU A 62 8.69 -25.26 -9.37
N ALA A 63 7.81 -24.36 -9.82
CA ALA A 63 6.37 -24.64 -9.96
C ALA A 63 6.10 -25.86 -10.87
N GLU A 64 6.94 -26.09 -11.87
CA GLU A 64 6.87 -27.25 -12.77
C GLU A 64 7.31 -28.57 -12.10
N ARG A 65 8.21 -28.51 -11.11
CA ARG A 65 8.84 -29.69 -10.50
C ARG A 65 8.17 -30.17 -9.22
N MET A 66 7.58 -29.25 -8.46
CA MET A 66 6.96 -29.57 -7.18
C MET A 66 5.65 -30.35 -7.34
N GLU A 67 5.40 -31.27 -6.39
CA GLU A 67 4.10 -31.89 -6.22
C GLU A 67 3.12 -30.88 -5.62
N MET A 68 2.25 -30.35 -6.47
CA MET A 68 1.18 -29.43 -6.09
C MET A 68 -0.05 -29.66 -6.94
N THR A 69 -1.19 -29.15 -6.49
CA THR A 69 -2.39 -29.17 -7.33
C THR A 69 -2.18 -28.32 -8.58
N ASP A 70 -2.80 -28.72 -9.69
CA ASP A 70 -2.68 -27.98 -10.96
C ASP A 70 -3.09 -26.50 -10.81
N PHE A 71 -4.07 -26.19 -9.96
CA PHE A 71 -4.48 -24.81 -9.68
C PHE A 71 -3.39 -24.03 -8.94
N GLN A 72 -2.75 -24.64 -7.93
CA GLN A 72 -1.64 -23.99 -7.21
C GLN A 72 -0.46 -23.71 -8.15
N ARG A 73 -0.13 -24.68 -9.02
CA ARG A 73 0.89 -24.51 -10.06
C ARG A 73 0.55 -23.35 -10.98
N ALA A 74 -0.69 -23.29 -11.47
CA ALA A 74 -1.14 -22.23 -12.34
C ALA A 74 -1.06 -20.86 -11.66
N VAL A 75 -1.46 -20.76 -10.38
CA VAL A 75 -1.37 -19.51 -9.61
C VAL A 75 0.07 -19.06 -9.41
N ARG A 76 0.99 -19.94 -8.98
CA ARG A 76 2.41 -19.59 -8.79
C ARG A 76 3.05 -19.16 -10.11
N SER A 77 2.82 -19.93 -11.17
CA SER A 77 3.32 -19.63 -12.51
C SER A 77 2.78 -18.31 -13.03
N ALA A 78 1.49 -18.02 -12.88
CA ALA A 78 0.90 -16.77 -13.32
C ALA A 78 1.49 -15.55 -12.59
N VAL A 79 1.73 -15.66 -11.27
CA VAL A 79 2.40 -14.59 -10.51
C VAL A 79 3.84 -14.39 -10.99
N ALA A 80 4.61 -15.47 -11.16
CA ALA A 80 5.97 -15.38 -11.66
C ALA A 80 6.04 -14.77 -13.07
N LEU A 81 5.17 -15.21 -13.98
CA LEU A 81 5.04 -14.68 -15.33
C LEU A 81 4.70 -13.19 -15.33
N ASP A 82 3.75 -12.76 -14.48
CA ASP A 82 3.38 -11.36 -14.32
C ASP A 82 4.57 -10.50 -13.86
N GLN A 83 5.30 -10.96 -12.84
CA GLN A 83 6.49 -10.25 -12.33
C GLN A 83 7.69 -10.25 -13.31
N LEU A 84 7.71 -11.18 -14.28
CA LEU A 84 8.71 -11.27 -15.35
C LEU A 84 8.30 -10.55 -16.65
N ASP A 85 7.25 -9.72 -16.61
CA ASP A 85 6.73 -9.02 -17.80
C ASP A 85 6.19 -9.94 -18.90
N ARG A 86 5.65 -11.09 -18.51
CA ARG A 86 5.00 -12.07 -19.38
C ARG A 86 3.51 -12.12 -19.10
N GLN A 87 2.87 -10.94 -18.98
CA GLN A 87 1.46 -10.82 -18.60
C GLN A 87 0.50 -11.51 -19.58
N GLU A 88 0.82 -11.57 -20.88
CA GLU A 88 0.02 -12.34 -21.85
C GLU A 88 -0.05 -13.81 -21.47
N ALA A 89 1.11 -14.43 -21.21
CA ALA A 89 1.20 -15.83 -20.79
C ALA A 89 0.53 -16.06 -19.44
N ALA A 90 0.68 -15.10 -18.50
CA ALA A 90 -0.04 -15.15 -17.23
C ALA A 90 -1.57 -15.13 -17.45
N LEU A 91 -2.07 -14.24 -18.31
CA LEU A 91 -3.50 -14.14 -18.62
C LEU A 91 -4.03 -15.38 -19.34
N ASP A 92 -3.31 -15.89 -20.33
CA ASP A 92 -3.69 -17.12 -21.06
C ASP A 92 -3.79 -18.30 -20.10
N LEU A 93 -2.79 -18.45 -19.23
CA LEU A 93 -2.79 -19.47 -18.19
C LEU A 93 -4.00 -19.32 -17.27
N LEU A 94 -4.29 -18.12 -16.77
CA LEU A 94 -5.43 -17.88 -15.88
C LEU A 94 -6.79 -18.02 -16.61
N LYS A 95 -6.86 -17.73 -17.90
CA LYS A 95 -8.07 -17.91 -18.72
C LYS A 95 -8.44 -19.38 -18.87
N ALA A 96 -7.47 -20.28 -18.95
CA ALA A 96 -7.71 -21.73 -19.05
C ALA A 96 -8.49 -22.30 -17.86
N TRP A 97 -8.48 -21.60 -16.71
CA TRP A 97 -9.21 -21.98 -15.50
C TRP A 97 -10.59 -21.35 -15.37
N GLN A 98 -11.06 -20.64 -16.40
CA GLN A 98 -12.42 -20.09 -16.43
C GLN A 98 -13.44 -21.20 -16.66
N GLY A 99 -14.43 -21.29 -15.78
CA GLY A 99 -15.50 -22.29 -15.88
C GLY A 99 -15.20 -23.60 -15.16
N GLU A 100 -13.97 -23.77 -14.66
CA GLU A 100 -13.61 -24.91 -13.81
C GLU A 100 -14.36 -24.90 -12.48
N ALA A 101 -14.58 -26.09 -11.92
CA ALA A 101 -15.22 -26.31 -10.64
C ALA A 101 -14.28 -25.93 -9.47
N LEU A 102 -13.97 -24.64 -9.37
CA LEU A 102 -13.10 -24.07 -8.33
C LEU A 102 -13.87 -23.79 -7.03
N LYS A 103 -13.18 -23.93 -5.91
CA LYS A 103 -13.68 -23.48 -4.60
C LYS A 103 -13.88 -21.95 -4.60
N PRO A 104 -14.78 -21.39 -3.78
CA PRO A 104 -15.04 -19.96 -3.75
C PRO A 104 -13.79 -19.09 -3.58
N GLU A 105 -12.88 -19.47 -2.69
CA GLU A 105 -11.62 -18.78 -2.44
C GLU A 105 -10.67 -18.81 -3.64
N GLN A 106 -10.66 -19.93 -4.38
CA GLN A 106 -9.87 -20.08 -5.61
C GLN A 106 -10.43 -19.18 -6.72
N LYS A 107 -11.77 -19.04 -6.81
CA LYS A 107 -12.42 -18.12 -7.77
C LYS A 107 -12.08 -16.68 -7.48
N VAL A 108 -12.14 -16.26 -6.22
CA VAL A 108 -11.74 -14.90 -5.81
C VAL A 108 -10.28 -14.66 -6.18
N ARG A 109 -9.40 -15.61 -5.87
CA ARG A 109 -7.98 -15.51 -6.21
C ARG A 109 -7.73 -15.43 -7.71
N LEU A 110 -8.40 -16.25 -8.50
CA LEU A 110 -8.30 -16.25 -9.96
C LEU A 110 -8.73 -14.89 -10.53
N LYS A 111 -9.83 -14.31 -10.04
CA LYS A 111 -10.26 -12.96 -10.42
C LYS A 111 -9.18 -11.93 -10.08
N GLN A 112 -8.68 -11.91 -8.85
CA GLN A 112 -7.65 -10.94 -8.45
C GLN A 112 -6.41 -10.98 -9.33
N LEU A 113 -5.90 -12.18 -9.64
CA LEU A 113 -4.71 -12.34 -10.50
C LEU A 113 -4.99 -11.94 -11.94
N ARG A 114 -6.19 -12.26 -12.46
CA ARG A 114 -6.60 -11.83 -13.81
C ARG A 114 -6.73 -10.31 -13.90
N MET A 115 -7.33 -9.68 -12.88
CA MET A 115 -7.44 -8.23 -12.82
C MET A 115 -6.04 -7.61 -12.82
N GLN A 116 -5.15 -8.11 -11.98
CA GLN A 116 -3.77 -7.63 -11.89
C GLN A 116 -3.05 -7.74 -13.24
N ALA A 117 -2.92 -8.94 -13.79
CA ALA A 117 -2.20 -9.15 -15.05
C ALA A 117 -2.83 -8.36 -16.23
N ALA A 118 -4.15 -8.19 -16.24
CA ALA A 118 -4.83 -7.38 -17.24
C ALA A 118 -4.54 -5.90 -17.09
N MET A 119 -4.53 -5.37 -15.86
CA MET A 119 -4.17 -3.99 -15.60
C MET A 119 -2.69 -3.73 -15.89
N ASP A 120 -1.79 -4.64 -15.53
CA ASP A 120 -0.36 -4.57 -15.82
C ASP A 120 -0.09 -4.54 -17.33
N LEU A 121 -0.78 -5.38 -18.09
CA LEU A 121 -0.73 -5.35 -19.54
C LEU A 121 -1.34 -4.06 -20.13
N TRP A 122 -2.46 -3.59 -19.57
CA TRP A 122 -3.07 -2.33 -19.97
C TRP A 122 -2.14 -1.14 -19.75
N TRP A 123 -1.48 -1.06 -18.59
CA TRP A 123 -0.52 -0.01 -18.26
C TRP A 123 0.71 -0.02 -19.17
N ARG A 124 1.02 -1.14 -19.82
CA ARG A 124 2.03 -1.26 -20.88
C ARG A 124 1.52 -0.85 -22.26
N GLY A 125 0.22 -0.67 -22.42
CA GLY A 125 -0.44 -0.27 -23.65
C GLY A 125 -1.10 -1.42 -24.39
N GLY A 126 -1.26 -2.57 -23.74
CA GLY A 126 -1.71 -3.81 -24.36
C GLY A 126 -0.57 -4.57 -25.05
N SER A 127 -0.94 -5.50 -25.91
CA SER A 127 -0.03 -6.36 -26.66
C SER A 127 -0.70 -6.91 -27.93
N ALA A 128 0.02 -7.73 -28.70
CA ALA A 128 -0.53 -8.31 -29.93
C ALA A 128 -1.73 -9.25 -29.67
N GLY A 129 -1.71 -10.00 -28.55
CA GLY A 129 -2.82 -10.87 -28.15
C GLY A 129 -3.94 -10.16 -27.39
N TYR A 130 -3.66 -8.98 -26.81
CA TYR A 130 -4.59 -8.29 -25.91
C TYR A 130 -4.63 -6.79 -26.18
N SER A 131 -5.73 -6.33 -26.78
CA SER A 131 -5.98 -4.89 -26.94
C SER A 131 -6.21 -4.19 -25.59
N GLN A 132 -6.00 -2.87 -25.52
CA GLN A 132 -6.29 -2.10 -24.31
C GLN A 132 -7.75 -2.25 -23.84
N ALA A 133 -8.70 -2.24 -24.78
CA ALA A 133 -10.12 -2.43 -24.46
C ALA A 133 -10.39 -3.82 -23.88
N GLU A 134 -9.72 -4.86 -24.40
CA GLU A 134 -9.82 -6.21 -23.88
C GLU A 134 -9.22 -6.32 -22.47
N CYS A 135 -8.07 -5.70 -22.22
CA CYS A 135 -7.48 -5.64 -20.88
C CYS A 135 -8.42 -4.96 -19.88
N LEU A 136 -9.00 -3.81 -20.22
CA LEU A 136 -9.95 -3.10 -19.36
C LEU A 136 -11.21 -3.93 -19.10
N ARG A 137 -11.75 -4.61 -20.12
CA ARG A 137 -12.89 -5.52 -19.96
C ARG A 137 -12.59 -6.64 -18.98
N ILE A 138 -11.44 -7.32 -19.14
CA ILE A 138 -11.01 -8.39 -18.22
C ILE A 138 -10.86 -7.86 -16.80
N ALA A 139 -10.19 -6.70 -16.64
CA ALA A 139 -9.99 -6.08 -15.34
C ALA A 139 -11.33 -5.72 -14.67
N ARG A 140 -12.28 -5.17 -15.44
CA ARG A 140 -13.63 -4.81 -14.97
C ARG A 140 -14.42 -6.04 -14.50
N GLU A 141 -14.42 -7.11 -15.28
CA GLU A 141 -15.10 -8.38 -14.92
C GLU A 141 -14.49 -9.03 -13.67
N ALA A 142 -13.20 -8.83 -13.47
CA ALA A 142 -12.44 -9.38 -12.37
C ALA A 142 -12.35 -8.44 -11.15
N ASN A 143 -12.87 -7.22 -11.24
CA ASN A 143 -12.81 -6.20 -10.20
C ASN A 143 -13.71 -6.58 -9.01
N ASP A 144 -13.08 -7.12 -7.98
CA ASP A 144 -13.74 -7.68 -6.80
C ASP A 144 -12.83 -7.50 -5.57
N GLY A 145 -13.41 -7.53 -4.37
CA GLY A 145 -12.66 -7.43 -3.11
C GLY A 145 -12.52 -6.01 -2.53
N ALA A 146 -11.56 -5.85 -1.61
CA ALA A 146 -11.47 -4.69 -0.72
C ALA A 146 -11.17 -3.36 -1.46
N ASP A 147 -10.37 -3.40 -2.52
CA ASP A 147 -9.98 -2.22 -3.29
C ASP A 147 -10.88 -1.98 -4.51
N ALA A 148 -11.96 -2.76 -4.69
CA ALA A 148 -12.74 -2.75 -5.93
C ALA A 148 -13.36 -1.37 -6.24
N ALA A 149 -13.69 -0.59 -5.20
CA ALA A 149 -14.20 0.77 -5.36
C ALA A 149 -13.12 1.74 -5.89
N LEU A 150 -11.88 1.62 -5.39
CA LEU A 150 -10.76 2.46 -5.83
C LEU A 150 -10.30 2.07 -7.24
N MET A 151 -10.16 0.76 -7.49
CA MET A 151 -9.84 0.25 -8.82
C MET A 151 -10.95 0.59 -9.84
N GLY A 152 -12.22 0.57 -9.42
CA GLY A 152 -13.35 1.02 -10.22
C GLY A 152 -13.17 2.45 -10.75
N LYS A 153 -12.67 3.37 -9.91
CA LYS A 153 -12.37 4.76 -10.32
C LYS A 153 -11.25 4.82 -11.37
N VAL A 154 -10.21 3.99 -11.24
CA VAL A 154 -9.12 3.89 -12.23
C VAL A 154 -9.67 3.39 -13.57
N LEU A 155 -10.50 2.35 -13.54
CA LEU A 155 -11.14 1.79 -14.75
C LEU A 155 -12.09 2.81 -15.40
N ASP A 156 -12.90 3.52 -14.62
CA ASP A 156 -13.80 4.57 -15.12
C ASP A 156 -13.04 5.73 -15.75
N TRP A 157 -11.88 6.09 -15.18
CA TRP A 157 -11.00 7.09 -15.77
C TRP A 157 -10.39 6.60 -17.08
N ALA A 158 -9.90 5.36 -17.12
CA ALA A 158 -9.31 4.75 -18.30
C ALA A 158 -10.32 4.67 -19.47
N GLU A 159 -11.56 4.28 -19.20
CA GLU A 159 -12.62 4.16 -20.21
C GLU A 159 -13.13 5.52 -20.72
N ARG A 160 -13.15 6.55 -19.86
CA ARG A 160 -13.55 7.91 -20.27
C ARG A 160 -12.61 8.51 -21.30
N ALA A 161 -11.33 8.14 -21.27
CA ALA A 161 -10.30 8.62 -22.20
C ALA A 161 -10.32 10.16 -22.36
N GLU A 162 -10.50 10.89 -21.25
CA GLU A 162 -10.46 12.36 -21.23
C GLU A 162 -9.12 12.82 -21.82
N LYS A 163 -9.14 13.76 -22.76
CA LYS A 163 -7.93 14.25 -23.41
C LYS A 163 -7.16 15.21 -22.50
N ALA A 164 -5.84 15.23 -22.64
CA ALA A 164 -5.01 16.24 -22.01
C ALA A 164 -5.32 17.62 -22.64
N ASP A 165 -5.33 18.65 -21.81
CA ASP A 165 -5.30 20.04 -22.26
C ASP A 165 -3.88 20.56 -22.02
N PRO A 166 -3.07 20.76 -23.09
CA PRO A 166 -1.68 21.18 -22.98
C PRO A 166 -1.46 22.49 -22.23
N GLU A 167 -2.49 23.34 -22.17
CA GLU A 167 -2.40 24.66 -21.54
C GLU A 167 -3.00 24.66 -20.13
N ARG A 168 -3.94 23.75 -19.84
CA ARG A 168 -4.81 23.86 -18.65
C ARG A 168 -4.67 22.71 -17.66
N TYR A 169 -4.75 21.45 -18.09
CA TYR A 169 -4.82 20.33 -17.14
C TYR A 169 -4.50 18.96 -17.72
N LEU A 170 -4.09 18.05 -16.83
CA LEU A 170 -3.99 16.62 -17.06
C LEU A 170 -5.05 15.90 -16.18
N PRO A 171 -5.97 15.10 -16.74
CA PRO A 171 -6.92 14.29 -15.95
C PRO A 171 -6.21 13.27 -15.04
N ASP A 172 -6.79 12.99 -13.87
CA ASP A 172 -6.30 11.97 -12.92
C ASP A 172 -7.40 10.97 -12.50
N PHE A 173 -7.00 9.84 -11.90
CA PHE A 173 -7.91 8.74 -11.50
C PHE A 173 -9.04 9.18 -10.55
N PHE A 174 -8.75 10.13 -9.67
CA PHE A 174 -9.60 10.48 -8.54
C PHE A 174 -10.25 11.86 -8.69
N ASP A 175 -10.01 12.55 -9.81
CA ASP A 175 -10.49 13.89 -10.14
C ASP A 175 -10.15 14.89 -9.01
N LEU A 176 -8.89 14.88 -8.57
CA LEU A 176 -8.37 15.71 -7.48
C LEU A 176 -7.84 17.07 -7.96
N ARG A 177 -7.86 17.32 -9.27
CA ARG A 177 -7.33 18.53 -9.94
C ARG A 177 -7.85 19.88 -9.39
N TYR A 178 -9.00 19.91 -8.72
CA TYR A 178 -9.58 21.11 -8.10
C TYR A 178 -9.83 20.96 -6.60
N ALA A 179 -9.09 20.09 -5.92
CA ALA A 179 -9.31 19.82 -4.52
C ALA A 179 -9.00 21.05 -3.63
N THR A 180 -10.10 21.77 -3.38
CA THR A 180 -10.49 22.67 -2.28
C THR A 180 -9.68 23.95 -2.02
N ASP A 181 -10.41 24.95 -1.51
CA ASP A 181 -10.04 26.35 -1.31
C ASP A 181 -8.95 26.59 -0.25
N LYS A 182 -8.31 25.52 0.26
CA LYS A 182 -7.37 25.59 1.37
C LYS A 182 -6.18 24.66 1.11
N THR A 183 -5.01 25.26 0.86
CA THR A 183 -3.72 24.57 1.09
C THR A 183 -3.55 24.43 2.59
N VAL A 184 -3.96 23.30 3.14
CA VAL A 184 -3.85 23.06 4.57
C VAL A 184 -2.56 22.30 4.83
N ASP A 185 -1.74 22.74 5.78
CA ASP A 185 -0.52 22.05 6.22
C ASP A 185 -0.80 20.77 7.04
N HIS A 186 -2.06 20.33 7.09
CA HIS A 186 -2.52 19.15 7.82
C HIS A 186 -3.65 18.44 7.07
N ASP A 187 -3.85 17.16 7.38
CA ASP A 187 -4.93 16.34 6.83
C ASP A 187 -6.29 16.96 7.19
N THR A 188 -7.08 17.26 6.15
CA THR A 188 -8.38 17.90 6.27
C THR A 188 -9.54 16.91 6.39
N GLY A 189 -9.27 15.61 6.24
CA GLY A 189 -10.32 14.59 6.10
C GLY A 189 -11.06 14.65 4.75
N GLU A 190 -10.68 15.56 3.84
CA GLU A 190 -11.32 15.76 2.53
C GLU A 190 -11.30 14.49 1.68
N LEU A 191 -10.20 13.74 1.73
CA LEU A 191 -10.10 12.46 1.01
C LEU A 191 -11.10 11.44 1.55
N ALA A 192 -11.27 11.33 2.87
CA ALA A 192 -12.25 10.42 3.46
C ALA A 192 -13.68 10.80 3.04
N ASN A 193 -14.02 12.10 3.05
CA ASN A 193 -15.32 12.61 2.61
C ASN A 193 -15.62 12.27 1.14
N ARG A 194 -14.58 12.19 0.29
CA ARG A 194 -14.69 11.80 -1.13
C ARG A 194 -14.64 10.28 -1.36
N GLY A 195 -14.61 9.47 -0.28
CA GLY A 195 -14.49 8.01 -0.37
C GLY A 195 -13.10 7.54 -0.81
N LEU A 196 -12.06 8.35 -0.57
CA LEU A 196 -10.66 8.11 -0.95
C LEU A 196 -9.75 7.86 0.25
N GLY A 197 -10.30 7.51 1.42
CA GLY A 197 -9.52 7.30 2.65
C GLY A 197 -8.42 6.22 2.54
N GLY A 198 -8.59 5.22 1.69
CA GLY A 198 -7.59 4.18 1.41
C GLY A 198 -6.77 4.39 0.13
N ALA A 199 -6.94 5.53 -0.56
CA ALA A 199 -6.37 5.73 -1.91
C ALA A 199 -4.84 5.76 -1.92
N GLU A 200 -4.22 6.32 -0.87
CA GLU A 200 -2.76 6.32 -0.75
C GLU A 200 -2.21 4.90 -0.65
N GLU A 201 -2.71 4.10 0.30
CA GLU A 201 -2.23 2.73 0.50
C GLU A 201 -2.45 1.89 -0.76
N PHE A 202 -3.62 2.05 -1.38
CA PHE A 202 -3.93 1.44 -2.67
C PHE A 202 -2.88 1.78 -3.74
N LEU A 203 -2.59 3.07 -3.97
CA LEU A 203 -1.62 3.48 -4.98
C LEU A 203 -0.20 3.04 -4.64
N LEU A 204 0.23 3.13 -3.37
CA LEU A 204 1.54 2.65 -2.95
C LEU A 204 1.67 1.15 -3.18
N ARG A 205 0.62 0.37 -2.90
CA ARG A 205 0.58 -1.07 -3.17
C ARG A 205 0.63 -1.38 -4.66
N GLN A 206 -0.02 -0.58 -5.51
CA GLN A 206 0.12 -0.70 -6.96
C GLN A 206 1.54 -0.34 -7.41
N ILE A 207 2.10 0.80 -6.96
CA ILE A 207 3.45 1.27 -7.34
C ILE A 207 4.54 0.27 -6.95
N ARG A 208 4.41 -0.45 -5.84
CA ARG A 208 5.36 -1.51 -5.45
C ARG A 208 5.36 -2.72 -6.39
N ARG A 209 4.36 -2.85 -7.26
CA ARG A 209 4.24 -3.95 -8.21
C ARG A 209 4.94 -3.60 -9.52
N HIS A 210 5.64 -4.58 -10.08
CA HIS A 210 6.09 -4.51 -11.45
C HIS A 210 4.90 -4.77 -12.39
N PRO A 211 4.65 -3.95 -13.43
CA PRO A 211 5.37 -2.77 -13.91
C PRO A 211 4.81 -1.41 -13.45
N ALA A 212 3.81 -1.39 -12.57
CA ALA A 212 3.12 -0.17 -12.14
C ALA A 212 4.05 0.90 -11.51
N TRP A 213 5.26 0.55 -11.07
CA TRP A 213 6.30 1.49 -10.65
C TRP A 213 6.84 2.40 -11.79
N GLU A 214 6.58 2.08 -13.05
CA GLU A 214 6.87 2.92 -14.22
C GLU A 214 5.65 3.73 -14.70
N ASN A 215 4.54 3.64 -13.97
CA ASN A 215 3.30 4.29 -14.37
C ASN A 215 3.26 5.76 -13.95
N PHE A 216 3.33 6.66 -14.93
CA PHE A 216 3.23 8.11 -14.71
C PHE A 216 1.95 8.50 -13.96
N ASP A 217 0.80 7.98 -14.37
CA ASP A 217 -0.51 8.40 -13.86
C ASP A 217 -0.73 7.99 -12.38
N SER A 218 -0.15 6.86 -11.96
CA SER A 218 -0.14 6.44 -10.55
C SER A 218 0.62 7.41 -9.67
N PHE A 219 1.81 7.86 -10.10
CA PHE A 219 2.55 8.89 -9.35
C PHE A 219 1.88 10.26 -9.44
N TYR A 220 1.24 10.58 -10.56
CA TYR A 220 0.51 11.82 -10.69
C TYR A 220 -0.68 11.88 -9.74
N ALA A 221 -1.49 10.81 -9.69
CA ALA A 221 -2.59 10.68 -8.73
C ALA A 221 -2.08 10.72 -7.27
N LEU A 222 -0.93 10.09 -6.98
CA LEU A 222 -0.32 10.12 -5.64
C LEU A 222 0.18 11.52 -5.26
N ASN A 223 0.76 12.28 -6.21
CA ASN A 223 1.10 13.69 -6.01
C ASN A 223 -0.13 14.50 -5.63
N LEU A 224 -1.23 14.39 -6.37
CA LEU A 224 -2.45 15.12 -6.06
C LEU A 224 -3.00 14.74 -4.67
N LEU A 225 -3.04 13.44 -4.34
CA LEU A 225 -3.42 12.97 -3.00
C LEU A 225 -2.57 13.61 -1.90
N TYR A 226 -1.25 13.63 -2.06
CA TYR A 226 -0.36 14.22 -1.06
C TYR A 226 -0.51 15.72 -0.93
N VAL A 227 -0.78 16.46 -2.01
CA VAL A 227 -1.10 17.88 -1.91
C VAL A 227 -2.37 18.08 -1.09
N VAL A 228 -3.41 17.31 -1.36
CA VAL A 228 -4.71 17.41 -0.65
C VAL A 228 -4.60 17.02 0.82
N SER A 229 -3.75 16.03 1.15
CA SER A 229 -3.47 15.63 2.53
C SER A 229 -2.50 16.57 3.27
N GLY A 230 -2.03 17.66 2.66
CA GLY A 230 -1.05 18.56 3.28
C GLY A 230 0.37 17.99 3.38
N ARG A 231 0.67 16.86 2.73
CA ARG A 231 1.99 16.20 2.75
C ARG A 231 2.89 16.71 1.64
N GLN A 232 3.21 18.00 1.72
CA GLN A 232 3.82 18.75 0.62
C GLN A 232 5.18 18.20 0.14
N ASN A 233 6.03 17.70 1.05
CA ASN A 233 7.30 17.08 0.66
C ASN A 233 7.09 15.80 -0.17
N LEU A 234 6.16 14.92 0.23
CA LEU A 234 5.84 13.71 -0.53
C LEU A 234 5.18 14.03 -1.87
N ALA A 235 4.34 15.07 -1.92
CA ALA A 235 3.81 15.61 -3.18
C ALA A 235 4.93 16.10 -4.11
N TYR A 236 5.96 16.76 -3.57
CA TYR A 236 7.09 17.20 -4.36
C TYR A 236 7.90 16.01 -4.92
N TYR A 237 8.17 14.99 -4.11
CA TYR A 237 8.91 13.80 -4.56
C TYR A 237 8.16 12.99 -5.62
N THR A 238 6.85 12.81 -5.46
CA THR A 238 6.02 12.15 -6.48
C THR A 238 5.96 12.96 -7.78
N ARG A 239 5.97 14.29 -7.70
CA ARG A 239 6.11 15.17 -8.86
C ARG A 239 7.47 15.02 -9.55
N LEU A 240 8.58 14.99 -8.79
CA LEU A 240 9.91 14.70 -9.35
C LEU A 240 9.93 13.36 -10.08
N ARG A 241 9.29 12.34 -9.50
CA ARG A 241 9.15 11.04 -10.14
C ARG A 241 8.36 11.10 -11.45
N CYS A 242 7.25 11.82 -11.50
CA CYS A 242 6.50 12.04 -12.75
C CYS A 242 7.38 12.68 -13.84
N TRP A 243 8.16 13.70 -13.49
CA TRP A 243 9.03 14.39 -14.43
C TRP A 243 10.15 13.49 -14.95
N GLN A 244 10.71 12.65 -14.09
CA GLN A 244 11.68 11.65 -14.49
C GLN A 244 11.06 10.64 -15.47
N LEU A 245 9.89 10.09 -15.15
CA LEU A 245 9.21 9.13 -16.02
C LEU A 245 8.94 9.73 -17.41
N HIS A 246 8.48 10.98 -17.46
CA HIS A 246 8.30 11.70 -18.74
C HIS A 246 9.62 11.85 -19.51
N ALA A 247 10.71 12.22 -18.84
CA ALA A 247 12.04 12.32 -19.44
C ALA A 247 12.57 10.95 -19.94
N ASP A 248 12.20 9.86 -19.27
CA ASP A 248 12.53 8.48 -19.65
C ASP A 248 11.61 7.93 -20.77
N GLY A 249 10.72 8.76 -21.32
CA GLY A 249 9.76 8.37 -22.37
C GLY A 249 8.55 7.57 -21.86
N LYS A 250 8.34 7.53 -20.54
CA LYS A 250 7.20 6.91 -19.87
C LYS A 250 6.12 7.96 -19.63
N PHE A 251 5.33 8.20 -20.68
CA PHE A 251 4.30 9.24 -20.67
C PHE A 251 3.03 8.81 -19.93
N SER A 252 2.23 9.79 -19.53
CA SER A 252 0.83 9.59 -19.11
C SER A 252 0.05 8.86 -20.20
N ARG A 253 -0.88 7.99 -19.78
CA ARG A 253 -1.82 7.29 -20.67
C ARG A 253 -3.00 8.17 -21.10
N VAL A 254 -3.10 9.39 -20.58
CA VAL A 254 -4.07 10.38 -21.04
C VAL A 254 -3.84 10.67 -22.53
N PRO A 255 -4.86 10.54 -23.39
CA PRO A 255 -4.74 10.86 -24.80
C PRO A 255 -4.19 12.28 -25.05
N GLY A 256 -3.12 12.37 -25.85
CA GLY A 256 -2.46 13.62 -26.20
C GLY A 256 -1.39 14.09 -25.22
N ALA A 257 -1.17 13.40 -24.09
CA ALA A 257 -0.15 13.77 -23.12
C ALA A 257 1.29 13.52 -23.61
N ASP A 258 1.48 12.55 -24.50
CA ASP A 258 2.74 12.24 -25.19
C ASP A 258 3.22 13.38 -26.12
N ALA A 259 2.28 14.14 -26.69
CA ALA A 259 2.57 15.29 -27.53
C ALA A 259 2.96 16.55 -26.73
N ILE A 260 2.84 16.53 -25.40
CA ILE A 260 3.11 17.69 -24.54
C ILE A 260 4.59 17.77 -24.25
N ALA A 261 5.25 18.77 -24.86
CA ALA A 261 6.68 19.00 -24.73
C ALA A 261 7.12 19.28 -23.29
N ASP A 262 6.35 20.08 -22.53
CA ASP A 262 6.62 20.36 -21.13
C ASP A 262 5.42 19.95 -20.25
N ILE A 263 5.51 18.75 -19.67
CA ILE A 263 4.45 18.22 -18.79
C ILE A 263 4.46 18.89 -17.40
N LYS A 264 5.57 19.56 -17.03
CA LYS A 264 5.77 20.02 -15.64
C LYS A 264 4.66 20.95 -15.17
N PRO A 265 4.22 21.97 -15.92
CA PRO A 265 3.15 22.87 -15.48
C PRO A 265 1.81 22.15 -15.24
N LEU A 266 1.56 21.03 -15.93
CA LEU A 266 0.32 20.26 -15.83
C LEU A 266 0.31 19.32 -14.62
N THR A 267 1.50 18.92 -14.13
CA THR A 267 1.62 18.11 -12.91
C THR A 267 1.46 18.92 -11.61
N ILE A 268 1.33 20.25 -11.70
CA ILE A 268 1.20 21.13 -10.55
C ILE A 268 -0.28 21.37 -10.28
N LEU A 269 -0.76 20.95 -9.09
CA LEU A 269 -2.12 21.27 -8.65
C LEU A 269 -2.32 22.79 -8.67
N ARG A 270 -3.47 23.24 -9.19
CA ARG A 270 -3.86 24.64 -9.20
C ARG A 270 -5.03 24.86 -8.25
N GLN A 271 -5.01 25.99 -7.57
CA GLN A 271 -6.04 26.38 -6.60
C GLN A 271 -6.62 27.73 -6.99
N PHE A 272 -7.89 27.94 -6.69
CA PHE A 272 -8.53 29.22 -6.91
C PHE A 272 -8.20 30.17 -5.76
N ARG A 273 -7.49 31.27 -6.03
CA ARG A 273 -7.21 32.33 -5.06
C ARG A 273 -7.60 33.67 -5.65
N ALA A 274 -8.47 34.40 -4.94
CA ALA A 274 -8.90 35.75 -5.31
C ALA A 274 -9.33 35.90 -6.78
N GLY A 275 -10.10 34.94 -7.32
CA GLY A 275 -10.58 35.01 -8.70
C GLY A 275 -9.68 34.35 -9.75
N VAL A 276 -8.49 33.86 -9.37
CA VAL A 276 -7.46 33.37 -10.30
C VAL A 276 -6.97 31.98 -9.91
N MET A 277 -6.76 31.11 -10.91
CA MET A 277 -6.14 29.80 -10.72
C MET A 277 -4.61 29.94 -10.60
N VAL A 278 -4.07 29.72 -9.41
CA VAL A 278 -2.64 29.83 -9.12
C VAL A 278 -2.03 28.46 -8.84
N PRO A 279 -0.78 28.19 -9.28
CA PRO A 279 -0.09 26.95 -8.98
C PRO A 279 0.19 26.81 -7.48
N VAL A 280 0.00 25.61 -6.94
CA VAL A 280 0.34 25.27 -5.55
C VAL A 280 1.85 25.02 -5.45
N LYS A 281 2.55 25.93 -4.78
CA LYS A 281 3.95 25.75 -4.39
C LYS A 281 4.00 24.83 -3.16
N VAL A 282 4.61 23.65 -3.32
CA VAL A 282 4.69 22.61 -2.27
C VAL A 282 6.00 22.67 -1.47
N VAL A 283 7.05 23.31 -1.99
CA VAL A 283 8.32 23.49 -1.29
C VAL A 283 8.87 24.90 -1.56
N SER A 284 9.59 25.48 -0.59
CA SER A 284 10.35 26.72 -0.79
C SER A 284 11.52 26.47 -1.74
N ASP A 285 12.08 27.54 -2.33
CA ASP A 285 13.19 27.40 -3.28
C ASP A 285 14.46 26.85 -2.60
N GLU A 286 14.69 27.22 -1.33
CA GLU A 286 15.78 26.70 -0.50
C GLU A 286 15.64 25.19 -0.24
N ASN A 287 14.42 24.71 0.02
CA ASN A 287 14.16 23.29 0.27
C ASN A 287 14.09 22.47 -1.01
N GLN A 288 13.87 23.12 -2.15
CA GLN A 288 13.84 22.45 -3.44
C GLN A 288 15.16 21.75 -3.74
N GLN A 289 16.30 22.44 -3.55
CA GLN A 289 17.62 21.86 -3.79
C GLN A 289 17.92 20.68 -2.85
N LEU A 290 17.52 20.79 -1.58
CA LEU A 290 17.69 19.72 -0.61
C LEU A 290 16.81 18.51 -0.97
N ALA A 291 15.56 18.75 -1.36
CA ALA A 291 14.65 17.70 -1.79
C ALA A 291 15.15 16.99 -3.05
N ASP A 292 15.66 17.73 -4.04
CA ASP A 292 16.24 17.15 -5.26
C ASP A 292 17.45 16.25 -4.93
N ALA A 293 18.34 16.70 -4.04
CA ALA A 293 19.48 15.92 -3.59
C ALA A 293 19.05 14.66 -2.83
N TYR A 294 18.06 14.77 -1.94
CA TYR A 294 17.53 13.66 -1.17
C TYR A 294 16.82 12.63 -2.07
N PHE A 295 16.03 13.09 -3.06
CA PHE A 295 15.39 12.24 -4.05
C PHE A 295 16.43 11.43 -4.85
N LYS A 296 17.49 12.08 -5.34
CA LYS A 296 18.59 11.39 -6.04
C LYS A 296 19.31 10.38 -5.16
N ALA A 297 19.52 10.68 -3.89
CA ALA A 297 20.13 9.73 -2.95
C ALA A 297 19.24 8.48 -2.76
N GLN A 298 17.92 8.65 -2.69
CA GLN A 298 16.96 7.55 -2.61
C GLN A 298 16.93 6.70 -3.88
N GLN A 299 17.12 7.31 -5.05
CA GLN A 299 17.28 6.56 -6.30
C GLN A 299 18.53 5.67 -6.29
N ALA A 300 19.66 6.24 -5.87
CA ALA A 300 20.91 5.47 -5.74
C ALA A 300 20.74 4.31 -4.75
N TYR A 301 20.06 4.55 -3.63
CA TYR A 301 19.72 3.52 -2.67
C TYR A 301 18.87 2.39 -3.27
N ALA A 302 17.84 2.71 -4.07
CA ALA A 302 17.03 1.69 -4.74
C ALA A 302 17.84 0.84 -5.73
N VAL A 303 18.82 1.44 -6.42
CA VAL A 303 19.76 0.71 -7.28
C VAL A 303 20.64 -0.23 -6.47
N ASP A 304 21.24 0.26 -5.38
CA ASP A 304 22.09 -0.53 -4.50
C ASP A 304 21.30 -1.66 -3.82
N TRP A 305 20.04 -1.41 -3.47
CA TRP A 305 19.13 -2.41 -2.93
C TRP A 305 18.95 -3.58 -3.89
N ARG A 306 18.58 -3.30 -5.15
CA ARG A 306 18.39 -4.34 -6.17
C ARG A 306 19.68 -5.11 -6.41
N LYS A 307 20.83 -4.44 -6.43
CA LYS A 307 22.13 -5.10 -6.56
C LYS A 307 22.40 -6.04 -5.39
N ALA A 308 22.21 -5.57 -4.16
CA ALA A 308 22.39 -6.37 -2.95
C ALA A 308 21.44 -7.57 -2.90
N ARG A 309 20.16 -7.38 -3.25
CA ARG A 309 19.17 -8.47 -3.30
C ARG A 309 19.51 -9.52 -4.36
N ASN A 310 19.92 -9.12 -5.55
CA ASN A 310 20.38 -10.05 -6.59
C ASN A 310 21.60 -10.87 -6.15
N GLN A 311 22.58 -10.21 -5.51
CA GLN A 311 23.77 -10.89 -5.00
C GLN A 311 23.41 -11.88 -3.90
N TYR A 312 22.57 -11.48 -2.96
CA TYR A 312 22.11 -12.34 -1.88
C TYR A 312 21.33 -13.55 -2.41
N PHE A 313 20.40 -13.33 -3.34
CA PHE A 313 19.67 -14.40 -4.02
C PHE A 313 20.62 -15.43 -4.65
N ALA A 314 21.63 -14.96 -5.40
CA ALA A 314 22.62 -15.83 -6.03
C ALA A 314 23.44 -16.64 -5.00
N GLN A 315 23.76 -16.04 -3.85
CA GLN A 315 24.45 -16.74 -2.76
C GLN A 315 23.58 -17.85 -2.15
N GLN A 316 22.29 -17.59 -1.92
CA GLN A 316 21.35 -18.58 -1.37
C GLN A 316 21.14 -19.75 -2.34
N GLN A 317 20.99 -19.45 -3.63
CA GLN A 317 20.93 -20.46 -4.70
C GLN A 317 22.20 -21.31 -4.74
N ALA A 318 23.38 -20.70 -4.66
CA ALA A 318 24.65 -21.43 -4.64
C ALA A 318 24.83 -22.30 -3.38
N ALA A 319 24.24 -21.90 -2.26
CA ALA A 319 24.20 -22.67 -1.02
C ALA A 319 23.15 -23.80 -1.03
N GLY A 320 22.32 -23.89 -2.08
CA GLY A 320 21.29 -24.90 -2.22
C GLY A 320 20.06 -24.69 -1.32
N ILE A 321 19.82 -23.46 -0.85
CA ILE A 321 18.63 -23.15 -0.05
C ILE A 321 17.41 -23.07 -0.98
N ALA A 322 16.34 -23.81 -0.65
CA ALA A 322 15.10 -23.83 -1.41
C ALA A 322 14.36 -22.48 -1.34
N LEU A 323 13.66 -22.09 -2.42
CA LEU A 323 12.98 -20.80 -2.50
C LEU A 323 11.82 -20.65 -1.52
N ASP A 324 11.19 -21.77 -1.17
CA ASP A 324 10.07 -21.84 -0.24
C ASP A 324 10.51 -21.94 1.23
N ASP A 325 11.82 -22.04 1.49
CA ASP A 325 12.39 -22.00 2.83
C ASP A 325 12.03 -20.65 3.50
N PRO A 326 11.33 -20.65 4.66
CA PRO A 326 11.04 -19.43 5.40
C PRO A 326 12.30 -18.61 5.77
N GLY A 327 13.44 -19.28 5.84
CA GLY A 327 14.75 -18.73 6.11
C GLY A 327 15.49 -18.19 4.88
N PHE A 328 14.95 -18.31 3.67
CA PHE A 328 15.66 -17.94 2.43
C PHE A 328 16.21 -16.51 2.46
N TRP A 329 15.43 -15.55 2.98
CA TRP A 329 15.85 -14.15 3.12
C TRP A 329 16.45 -13.80 4.50
N THR A 330 16.53 -14.77 5.42
CA THR A 330 17.07 -14.56 6.78
C THR A 330 18.55 -14.24 6.73
N GLY A 331 18.92 -13.03 7.16
CA GLY A 331 20.31 -12.55 7.16
C GLY A 331 20.62 -11.55 6.04
N PHE A 332 19.67 -11.29 5.13
CA PHE A 332 19.80 -10.17 4.19
C PHE A 332 19.96 -8.86 4.97
N THR A 333 21.07 -8.15 4.73
CA THR A 333 21.30 -6.83 5.29
C THR A 333 21.10 -5.79 4.20
N PRO A 334 20.14 -4.85 4.36
CA PRO A 334 19.93 -3.81 3.37
C PRO A 334 21.15 -2.89 3.27
N PRO A 335 21.38 -2.22 2.11
CA PRO A 335 22.44 -1.23 1.98
C PRO A 335 22.32 -0.13 3.05
N ASN A 336 23.43 0.51 3.39
CA ASN A 336 23.43 1.58 4.40
C ASN A 336 22.72 2.85 3.88
N THR A 337 21.87 3.44 4.72
CA THR A 337 21.04 4.61 4.41
C THR A 337 21.71 5.90 4.88
N ASN A 338 22.83 6.29 4.27
CA ASN A 338 23.47 7.58 4.56
C ASN A 338 22.77 8.71 3.79
N PHE A 339 21.52 9.01 4.14
CA PHE A 339 20.80 10.13 3.54
C PHE A 339 21.07 11.44 4.29
N PRO A 340 21.22 12.58 3.58
CA PRO A 340 21.35 13.87 4.26
C PRO A 340 20.07 14.18 5.07
N PRO A 341 20.17 14.72 6.29
CA PRO A 341 18.98 14.97 7.11
C PRO A 341 18.05 15.95 6.39
N LEU A 342 16.78 15.56 6.24
CA LEU A 342 15.74 16.49 5.78
C LEU A 342 15.54 17.54 6.87
N LYS A 343 15.74 18.81 6.52
CA LYS A 343 15.28 19.92 7.38
C LYS A 343 13.75 19.90 7.35
N LEU A 344 13.14 19.37 8.41
CA LEU A 344 11.71 19.51 8.62
C LEU A 344 11.43 21.01 8.79
N ASN A 345 10.69 21.59 7.85
CA ASN A 345 10.06 22.87 8.06
C ASN A 345 8.99 22.70 9.13
N THR A 346 9.34 22.87 10.40
CA THR A 346 8.38 23.44 11.34
C THR A 346 8.22 24.90 10.94
N VAL A 347 7.29 25.17 10.01
CA VAL A 347 6.76 26.52 9.85
C VAL A 347 6.09 26.83 11.19
N ALA A 348 6.75 27.62 12.03
CA ALA A 348 6.06 28.26 13.13
C ALA A 348 4.92 29.07 12.49
N PRO A 349 3.66 28.90 12.93
CA PRO A 349 2.58 29.67 12.35
C PRO A 349 2.88 31.15 12.54
N ASP A 350 3.15 31.86 11.45
CA ASP A 350 3.28 33.33 11.39
C ASP A 350 1.92 34.01 11.59
N ASN A 351 1.15 33.54 12.57
CA ASN A 351 0.06 34.31 13.15
C ASN A 351 0.57 34.89 14.46
N PRO A 352 0.94 36.18 14.51
CA PRO A 352 0.97 36.86 15.80
C PRO A 352 -0.41 36.66 16.43
N ALA A 353 -0.44 36.11 17.65
CA ALA A 353 -1.66 35.96 18.41
C ALA A 353 -2.43 37.28 18.35
N PRO A 354 -3.73 37.28 18.01
CA PRO A 354 -4.51 38.51 18.00
C PRO A 354 -4.37 39.15 19.38
N LYS A 355 -3.83 40.38 19.39
CA LYS A 355 -3.80 41.20 20.61
C LYS A 355 -5.24 41.24 21.14
N PRO A 356 -5.48 40.89 22.41
CA PRO A 356 -6.81 41.00 22.97
C PRO A 356 -7.26 42.46 22.86
N GLU A 357 -8.31 42.70 22.08
CA GLU A 357 -8.99 43.99 22.08
C GLU A 357 -9.50 44.28 23.49
N PRO A 358 -9.32 45.50 24.02
CA PRO A 358 -9.90 45.87 25.30
C PRO A 358 -11.42 45.85 25.18
N ALA A 359 -12.06 45.07 26.06
CA ALA A 359 -13.51 44.89 26.08
C ALA A 359 -14.25 46.23 26.13
N PRO A 360 -15.32 46.43 25.33
CA PRO A 360 -16.19 47.57 25.51
C PRO A 360 -16.98 47.42 26.81
N SER A 361 -16.87 48.43 27.67
CA SER A 361 -17.72 48.62 28.84
C SER A 361 -19.17 48.82 28.38
N ILE A 362 -20.05 47.89 28.74
CA ILE A 362 -21.49 48.01 28.50
C ILE A 362 -22.22 48.00 29.85
N ALA A 363 -22.87 49.14 30.13
CA ALA A 363 -23.84 49.32 31.21
C ALA A 363 -25.16 48.57 30.91
N PRO A 364 -25.94 48.19 31.93
CA PRO A 364 -27.04 47.23 31.76
C PRO A 364 -28.36 47.91 31.37
N LYS A 365 -29.16 47.27 30.50
CA LYS A 365 -30.63 47.44 30.46
C LYS A 365 -31.35 46.26 29.78
N ALA A 366 -32.13 45.57 30.61
CA ALA A 366 -33.50 45.03 30.48
C ALA A 366 -34.00 44.24 29.24
N ASN A 367 -34.45 43.01 29.55
CA ASN A 367 -35.59 42.21 29.04
C ASN A 367 -35.66 41.92 27.52
N THR A 368 -35.81 40.67 27.05
CA THR A 368 -37.04 39.84 27.12
C THR A 368 -36.75 38.44 26.55
N GLU A 369 -37.55 37.47 26.99
CA GLU A 369 -37.51 36.01 26.79
C GLU A 369 -37.70 35.51 25.35
N ASP A 370 -37.12 34.33 25.09
CA ASP A 370 -37.69 33.13 24.43
C ASP A 370 -36.77 32.45 23.39
N ALA A 371 -36.19 31.29 23.76
CA ALA A 371 -35.94 30.11 22.91
C ALA A 371 -35.10 29.03 23.66
N PRO A 372 -35.23 27.73 23.34
CA PRO A 372 -34.99 26.63 24.28
C PRO A 372 -33.53 26.15 24.36
N GLU A 373 -33.17 25.65 25.55
CA GLU A 373 -31.95 24.90 25.85
C GLU A 373 -31.94 23.53 25.15
N GLU A 374 -30.94 23.29 24.29
CA GLU A 374 -30.41 21.94 24.08
C GLU A 374 -29.03 21.83 24.75
N ALA A 375 -29.03 21.25 25.95
CA ALA A 375 -27.84 20.89 26.71
C ALA A 375 -27.23 19.59 26.15
N GLY A 376 -26.38 19.71 25.13
CA GLY A 376 -25.48 18.65 24.68
C GLY A 376 -24.32 18.46 25.67
N LYS A 377 -24.46 17.49 26.58
CA LYS A 377 -23.43 17.04 27.52
C LYS A 377 -22.11 16.73 26.80
N ARG A 378 -21.08 17.56 27.02
CA ARG A 378 -19.68 17.16 26.78
C ARG A 378 -19.30 16.11 27.83
N GLU A 379 -19.42 14.84 27.48
CA GLU A 379 -18.86 13.77 28.28
C GLU A 379 -17.34 13.93 28.38
N SER A 380 -16.86 13.97 29.62
CA SER A 380 -15.46 14.28 29.92
C SER A 380 -14.55 13.18 29.35
N SER A 381 -13.58 13.59 28.55
CA SER A 381 -12.46 12.79 28.03
C SER A 381 -11.81 11.88 29.09
N ARG A 382 -11.90 12.23 30.37
CA ARG A 382 -11.37 11.42 31.48
C ARG A 382 -12.09 10.08 31.66
N THR A 383 -13.40 10.00 31.43
CA THR A 383 -14.15 8.76 31.64
C THR A 383 -13.75 7.70 30.61
N VAL A 384 -13.56 8.12 29.35
CA VAL A 384 -13.10 7.25 28.26
C VAL A 384 -11.68 6.75 28.54
N THR A 385 -10.78 7.61 29.03
CA THR A 385 -9.42 7.21 29.40
C THR A 385 -9.41 6.16 30.52
N TRP A 386 -10.24 6.31 31.55
CA TRP A 386 -10.31 5.34 32.66
C TRP A 386 -10.91 4.00 32.24
N ILE A 387 -11.93 4.00 31.37
CA ILE A 387 -12.50 2.76 30.81
C ILE A 387 -11.43 2.02 29.99
N THR A 388 -10.68 2.75 29.16
CA THR A 388 -9.64 2.16 28.31
C THR A 388 -8.51 1.55 29.15
N LEU A 389 -8.08 2.24 30.21
CA LEU A 389 -7.09 1.73 31.17
C LEU A 389 -7.58 0.50 31.94
N GLY A 390 -8.85 0.47 32.33
CA GLY A 390 -9.46 -0.69 33.00
C GLY A 390 -9.49 -1.94 32.12
N ILE A 391 -9.79 -1.78 30.83
CA ILE A 391 -9.76 -2.89 29.86
C ILE A 391 -8.34 -3.44 29.69
N LEU A 392 -7.35 -2.56 29.53
CA LEU A 392 -5.94 -2.95 29.38
C LEU A 392 -5.40 -3.71 30.61
N ALA A 393 -5.73 -3.24 31.81
CA ALA A 393 -5.38 -3.92 33.06
C ALA A 393 -6.04 -5.30 33.18
N GLY A 394 -7.32 -5.43 32.76
CA GLY A 394 -8.04 -6.69 32.75
C GLY A 394 -7.43 -7.72 31.79
N VAL A 395 -7.02 -7.30 30.59
CA VAL A 395 -6.36 -8.17 29.61
C VAL A 395 -5.02 -8.68 30.13
N LEU A 396 -4.20 -7.80 30.73
CA LEU A 396 -2.92 -8.19 31.33
C LEU A 396 -3.10 -9.21 32.46
N LEU A 397 -4.10 -9.02 33.33
CA LEU A 397 -4.39 -9.95 34.42
C LEU A 397 -4.78 -11.34 33.87
N LEU A 398 -5.59 -11.40 32.81
CA LEU A 398 -5.98 -12.65 32.16
C LEU A 398 -4.79 -13.36 31.51
N CYS A 399 -3.85 -12.63 30.90
CA CYS A 399 -2.63 -13.21 30.34
C CYS A 399 -1.74 -13.83 31.43
N VAL A 400 -1.61 -13.18 32.59
CA VAL A 400 -0.85 -13.71 33.73
C VAL A 400 -1.49 -14.98 34.29
N LEU A 401 -2.83 -15.00 34.44
CA LEU A 401 -3.57 -16.18 34.91
C LEU A 401 -3.56 -17.34 33.91
N ALA A 402 -3.53 -17.07 32.60
CA ALA A 402 -3.37 -18.09 31.58
C ALA A 402 -1.97 -18.73 31.64
N LYS A 403 -0.93 -17.92 31.87
CA LYS A 403 0.46 -18.39 31.96
C LYS A 403 0.70 -19.23 33.23
N SER A 404 0.04 -18.92 34.35
CA SER A 404 0.18 -19.69 35.60
C SER A 404 -0.48 -21.07 35.55
N ARG A 405 -1.51 -21.28 34.71
CA ARG A 405 -2.16 -22.59 34.54
C ARG A 405 -1.37 -23.57 33.68
N ILE A 406 -0.53 -23.09 32.78
CA ILE A 406 0.26 -23.96 31.89
C ILE A 406 1.47 -24.55 32.63
N GLY A 407 1.99 -23.86 33.66
CA GLY A 407 3.12 -24.34 34.47
C GLY A 407 2.80 -25.42 35.52
N GLY A 408 1.53 -25.83 35.68
CA GLY A 408 1.11 -26.78 36.72
C GLY A 408 0.76 -28.19 36.24
N ALA A 409 0.86 -28.47 34.92
CA ALA A 409 0.37 -29.72 34.33
C ALA A 409 1.47 -30.70 33.89
N THR A 410 2.73 -30.47 34.29
CA THR A 410 3.87 -31.34 33.95
C THR A 410 4.64 -31.74 35.20
N GLU A 411 4.03 -32.55 36.06
CA GLU A 411 4.82 -33.37 36.99
C GLU A 411 4.07 -34.66 37.39
N SER A 412 4.78 -35.77 37.28
CA SER A 412 4.48 -37.16 37.72
C SER A 412 3.54 -38.04 36.86
N ALA A 413 4.15 -38.93 36.08
CA ALA A 413 3.71 -40.33 35.97
C ALA A 413 4.95 -41.23 36.20
N PRO A 414 4.86 -42.31 36.99
CA PRO A 414 6.01 -43.08 37.45
C PRO A 414 6.47 -44.12 36.41
N GLU A 415 7.78 -44.36 36.36
CA GLU A 415 8.42 -45.50 35.70
C GLU A 415 7.97 -46.82 36.33
N GLU A 416 7.40 -47.71 35.52
CA GLU A 416 7.27 -49.13 35.84
C GLU A 416 8.38 -49.92 35.12
N ASP A 417 9.28 -50.46 35.94
CA ASP A 417 10.07 -51.67 35.69
C ASP A 417 9.16 -52.84 35.27
N ASP A 418 9.53 -53.63 34.26
CA ASP A 418 9.97 -55.03 34.44
C ASP A 418 10.09 -55.81 33.09
N LYS A 419 11.17 -56.62 33.03
CA LYS A 419 11.31 -57.98 32.46
C LYS A 419 11.52 -58.22 30.96
N ASP A 420 12.80 -58.52 30.67
CA ASP A 420 13.35 -59.76 30.10
C ASP A 420 12.41 -60.78 29.42
N GLU A 421 12.73 -61.10 28.15
CA GLU A 421 12.76 -62.48 27.66
C GLU A 421 13.70 -62.62 26.44
N PRO A 422 14.49 -63.71 26.31
CA PRO A 422 15.48 -63.88 25.25
C PRO A 422 14.87 -64.52 24.00
N ARG A 423 15.43 -64.22 22.83
CA ARG A 423 15.10 -64.91 21.58
C ARG A 423 16.28 -65.76 21.12
N ASP A 424 16.04 -67.06 21.15
CA ASP A 424 16.90 -68.13 20.66
C ASP A 424 17.19 -68.03 19.16
N GLU A 425 18.40 -68.46 18.81
CA GLU A 425 18.88 -68.79 17.47
C GLU A 425 18.23 -70.10 16.98
N ALA A 426 17.80 -70.11 15.71
CA ALA A 426 17.75 -71.28 14.85
C ALA A 426 17.79 -70.85 13.38
#